data_AF-A0A8H4UR39-F1
#
_entry.id   AF-A0A8H4UR39-F1
#
_cell.length_a   1.000
_cell.length_b   1.000
_cell.length_c   1.000
_cell.angle_alpha   90.00
_cell.angle_beta   90.00
_cell.angle_gamma   90.00
#
_symmetry.space_group_name_H-M   'P 1'
#
loop_
_entity.id
_entity.type
_entity.pdbx_description
1 polymer ?
#
loop_
_entity_poly.entity_id
_entity_poly.type
_entity_poly.pdbx_seq_one_letter_code
_entity_poly.pdbx_strand_id
1 'polypeptide(L)'
;MPPRLPTPSASSAVARTFTRPFSSSAPVAWQPRDTSPAAGAHNNRLANLNNNNSGDGGGERPQRGQAQRGDAASRLLDRYKSRSAAYVREKSAQMDFLKNQKMSNDYLKQMPRRWEAGDVYSPHDLSPVEMQKWRKRSVRNNDVVDALGIKPLDMYKNFSLIEHFTTSSGMINHSNLTRLRPVNQRKVAKMVRRVQGMGIYPSVHAHPEMLRDQFFGRQN
;
A
#
# COMPACT_ATOMS: atom_id res chain seq x y z
N MET A 1 -44.39 26.59 38.38
CA MET A 1 -43.40 25.62 37.84
C MET A 1 -43.87 25.21 36.45
N PRO A 2 -43.10 25.43 35.37
CA PRO A 2 -43.54 25.04 34.03
C PRO A 2 -43.28 23.52 33.77
N PRO A 3 -44.14 22.85 32.99
CA PRO A 3 -44.03 21.41 32.70
C PRO A 3 -42.94 21.10 31.66
N ARG A 4 -42.27 19.96 31.83
CA ARG A 4 -41.21 19.46 30.94
C ARG A 4 -41.82 18.61 29.81
N LEU A 5 -41.45 18.92 28.56
CA LEU A 5 -41.77 18.12 27.38
C LEU A 5 -40.79 16.94 27.21
N PRO A 6 -41.23 15.77 26.71
CA PRO A 6 -40.37 14.61 26.46
C PRO A 6 -39.60 14.74 25.13
N THR A 7 -38.32 14.37 25.14
CA THR A 7 -37.48 14.25 23.93
C THR A 7 -37.58 12.83 23.35
N PRO A 8 -37.89 12.66 22.05
CA PRO A 8 -37.85 11.35 21.43
C PRO A 8 -36.41 10.91 21.10
N SER A 9 -36.12 9.66 21.46
CA SER A 9 -34.90 8.90 21.22
C SER A 9 -34.62 8.66 19.74
N ALA A 10 -33.40 8.91 19.29
CA ALA A 10 -32.95 8.56 17.95
C ALA A 10 -32.60 7.06 17.86
N SER A 11 -33.40 6.31 17.11
CA SER A 11 -33.21 4.88 16.85
C SER A 11 -32.24 4.64 15.68
N SER A 12 -31.14 3.97 16.00
CA SER A 12 -30.42 2.95 15.19
C SER A 12 -30.51 3.04 13.65
N ALA A 13 -29.43 3.51 13.02
CA ALA A 13 -29.20 3.37 11.58
C ALA A 13 -28.90 1.91 11.19
N VAL A 14 -29.67 1.36 10.27
CA VAL A 14 -29.46 0.05 9.63
C VAL A 14 -28.28 0.14 8.66
N ALA A 15 -27.14 -0.46 9.03
CA ALA A 15 -26.00 -0.60 8.14
C ALA A 15 -26.29 -1.70 7.10
N ARG A 16 -26.52 -1.28 5.85
CA ARG A 16 -26.62 -2.19 4.70
C ARG A 16 -25.24 -2.77 4.39
N THR A 17 -25.06 -4.07 4.64
CA THR A 17 -23.87 -4.83 4.23
C THR A 17 -23.87 -4.99 2.72
N PHE A 18 -22.96 -4.30 2.03
CA PHE A 18 -22.63 -4.58 0.64
C PHE A 18 -21.69 -5.79 0.57
N THR A 19 -22.24 -6.98 0.40
CA THR A 19 -21.47 -8.15 -0.05
C THR A 19 -21.19 -7.99 -1.54
N ARG A 20 -19.95 -7.70 -1.91
CA ARG A 20 -19.49 -7.82 -3.30
C ARG A 20 -19.30 -9.31 -3.63
N PRO A 21 -19.94 -9.85 -4.67
CA PRO A 21 -19.66 -11.21 -5.11
C PRO A 21 -18.25 -11.30 -5.72
N PHE A 22 -17.53 -12.35 -5.38
CA PHE A 22 -16.26 -12.71 -6.01
C PHE A 22 -16.54 -13.18 -7.45
N SER A 23 -15.90 -12.54 -8.43
CA SER A 23 -16.02 -12.93 -9.83
C SER A 23 -15.12 -14.15 -10.07
N SER A 24 -15.72 -15.34 -10.16
CA SER A 24 -15.05 -16.55 -10.62
C SER A 24 -15.17 -16.62 -12.15
N SER A 25 -14.17 -16.10 -12.87
CA SER A 25 -13.93 -16.51 -14.25
C SER A 25 -12.90 -17.62 -14.26
N ALA A 26 -13.37 -18.85 -14.48
CA ALA A 26 -12.53 -20.02 -14.68
C ALA A 26 -11.80 -19.91 -16.04
N PRO A 27 -10.48 -20.14 -16.13
CA PRO A 27 -9.85 -20.47 -17.39
C PRO A 27 -10.13 -21.95 -17.72
N VAL A 28 -10.94 -22.16 -18.74
CA VAL A 28 -11.09 -23.42 -19.47
C VAL A 28 -9.88 -23.64 -20.37
N ALA A 29 -9.53 -24.92 -20.53
CA ALA A 29 -8.66 -25.54 -21.52
C ALA A 29 -7.17 -25.68 -21.15
N TRP A 30 -6.86 -26.92 -20.78
CA TRP A 30 -5.56 -27.56 -20.77
C TRP A 30 -4.96 -27.56 -22.18
N GLN A 31 -3.66 -27.33 -22.28
CA GLN A 31 -2.87 -27.74 -23.45
C GLN A 31 -1.71 -28.64 -23.00
N PRO A 32 -1.30 -29.59 -23.85
CA PRO A 32 -0.52 -30.74 -23.44
C PRO A 32 0.97 -30.40 -23.24
N ARG A 33 1.55 -31.24 -22.40
CA ARG A 33 2.94 -31.32 -21.98
C ARG A 33 3.83 -31.60 -23.18
N ASP A 34 4.76 -30.68 -23.47
CA ASP A 34 5.97 -30.98 -24.24
C ASP A 34 7.22 -30.49 -23.49
N THR A 35 8.27 -31.25 -23.73
CA THR A 35 9.52 -31.42 -22.99
C THR A 35 10.39 -30.16 -22.86
N SER A 36 11.11 -30.07 -21.75
CA SER A 36 12.13 -29.08 -21.42
C SER A 36 13.16 -28.85 -22.53
N PRO A 37 13.73 -27.64 -22.60
CA PRO A 37 15.18 -27.58 -22.46
C PRO A 37 15.66 -26.53 -21.44
N ALA A 38 16.79 -26.93 -20.85
CA ALA A 38 17.83 -26.25 -20.10
C ALA A 38 17.90 -24.71 -20.07
N ALA A 39 18.25 -24.26 -18.85
CA ALA A 39 19.30 -23.30 -18.52
C ALA A 39 19.19 -21.84 -19.00
N GLY A 40 19.45 -20.95 -18.04
CA GLY A 40 19.25 -19.51 -18.14
C GLY A 40 20.01 -18.82 -19.28
N ALA A 41 19.38 -17.78 -19.81
CA ALA A 41 20.08 -16.70 -20.48
C ALA A 41 19.34 -15.39 -20.21
N HIS A 42 20.01 -14.55 -19.42
CA HIS A 42 19.58 -13.22 -19.04
C HIS A 42 19.86 -12.26 -20.20
N ASN A 43 18.92 -11.34 -20.41
CA ASN A 43 19.10 -9.94 -20.82
C ASN A 43 20.18 -9.63 -21.86
N ASN A 44 19.77 -9.31 -23.09
CA ASN A 44 20.33 -8.21 -23.89
C ASN A 44 19.51 -7.97 -25.18
N ARG A 45 18.36 -7.28 -25.06
CA ARG A 45 17.61 -6.78 -26.24
C ARG A 45 17.98 -5.35 -26.65
N LEU A 46 18.96 -4.73 -25.99
CA LEU A 46 19.43 -3.37 -26.29
C LEU A 46 20.72 -3.33 -27.13
N ALA A 47 21.35 -4.47 -27.41
CA ALA A 47 22.58 -4.51 -28.22
C ALA A 47 22.33 -4.46 -29.74
N ASN A 48 21.07 -4.50 -30.21
CA ASN A 48 20.75 -4.72 -31.62
C ASN A 48 20.34 -3.46 -32.41
N LEU A 49 20.58 -2.26 -31.87
CA LEU A 49 20.26 -1.01 -32.54
C LEU A 49 21.44 -0.39 -33.32
N ASN A 50 22.64 -0.98 -33.28
CA ASN A 50 23.84 -0.36 -33.85
C ASN A 50 24.55 -1.16 -34.95
N ASN A 51 23.87 -2.08 -35.65
CA ASN A 51 24.52 -2.86 -36.70
C ASN A 51 23.93 -2.62 -38.10
N ASN A 52 23.88 -1.35 -38.52
CA ASN A 52 23.68 -0.98 -39.92
C ASN A 52 24.72 0.07 -40.31
N ASN A 53 25.99 -0.32 -40.51
CA ASN A 53 26.90 0.26 -41.51
C ASN A 53 28.31 -0.35 -41.44
N SER A 54 28.54 -1.48 -42.12
CA SER A 54 29.84 -1.83 -42.75
C SER A 54 29.72 -3.18 -43.49
N GLY A 55 30.32 -3.27 -44.69
CA GLY A 55 30.19 -4.34 -45.70
C GLY A 55 30.56 -5.76 -45.22
N ASP A 56 30.42 -6.82 -46.00
CA ASP A 56 30.56 -7.02 -47.44
C ASP A 56 30.12 -8.48 -47.73
N GLY A 57 29.73 -8.81 -48.96
CA GLY A 57 29.64 -10.22 -49.42
C GLY A 57 28.29 -10.69 -49.95
N GLY A 58 28.14 -10.62 -51.28
CA GLY A 58 27.50 -11.66 -52.10
C GLY A 58 25.98 -11.83 -52.04
N GLY A 59 25.27 -11.22 -53.00
CA GLY A 59 23.86 -11.57 -53.26
C GLY A 59 23.12 -10.49 -54.05
N GLU A 60 23.01 -10.70 -55.36
CA GLU A 60 21.94 -10.25 -56.26
C GLU A 60 21.48 -8.78 -56.15
N ARG A 61 21.95 -7.98 -57.11
CA ARG A 61 21.37 -6.67 -57.47
C ARG A 61 19.90 -6.85 -57.92
N PRO A 62 18.90 -6.23 -57.26
CA PRO A 62 17.70 -5.88 -57.97
C PRO A 62 17.99 -4.65 -58.82
N GLN A 63 17.62 -4.76 -60.09
CA GLN A 63 17.74 -3.72 -61.09
C GLN A 63 17.06 -2.44 -60.60
N ARG A 64 17.73 -1.30 -60.79
CA ARG A 64 17.16 0.04 -60.64
C ARG A 64 16.04 0.23 -61.68
N GLY A 65 14.85 -0.25 -61.34
CA GLY A 65 13.61 0.18 -61.96
C GLY A 65 13.32 1.63 -61.55
N GLN A 66 12.93 2.43 -62.54
CA GLN A 66 12.38 3.78 -62.44
C GLN A 66 11.88 4.15 -61.05
N ALA A 67 12.49 5.17 -60.43
CA ALA A 67 11.87 5.88 -59.32
C ALA A 67 10.57 6.51 -59.84
N GLN A 68 9.46 5.81 -59.65
CA GLN A 68 8.13 6.32 -59.95
C GLN A 68 7.91 7.59 -59.14
N ARG A 69 7.50 8.65 -59.82
CA ARG A 69 7.35 10.03 -59.32
C ARG A 69 6.29 10.21 -58.19
N GLY A 70 5.85 9.12 -57.53
CA GLY A 70 4.94 9.09 -56.39
C GLY A 70 5.38 8.16 -55.24
N ASP A 71 6.51 7.44 -55.36
CA ASP A 71 6.99 6.46 -54.37
C ASP A 71 7.51 7.13 -53.08
N ALA A 72 8.10 8.32 -53.19
CA ALA A 72 8.55 9.09 -52.03
C ALA A 72 7.39 9.48 -51.08
N ALA A 73 6.20 9.76 -51.64
CA ALA A 73 5.01 10.09 -50.86
C ALA A 73 4.44 8.86 -50.14
N SER A 74 4.44 7.69 -50.81
CA SER A 74 4.01 6.42 -50.21
C SER A 74 4.88 6.03 -49.00
N ARG A 75 6.21 6.12 -49.14
CA ARG A 75 7.16 5.80 -48.05
C ARG A 75 7.03 6.75 -46.85
N LEU A 76 6.66 8.01 -47.08
CA LEU A 76 6.41 8.98 -46.01
C LEU A 76 5.14 8.62 -45.23
N LEU A 77 4.07 8.22 -45.93
CA LEU A 77 2.82 7.75 -45.31
C LEU A 77 3.02 6.46 -44.50
N ASP A 78 3.81 5.50 -45.00
CA ASP A 78 4.13 4.28 -44.26
C ASP A 78 5.01 4.55 -43.04
N ARG A 79 5.93 5.52 -43.12
CA ARG A 79 6.71 6.00 -41.95
C ARG A 79 5.81 6.67 -40.91
N TYR A 80 4.81 7.46 -41.34
CA TYR A 80 3.86 8.09 -40.45
C TYR A 80 2.96 7.06 -39.76
N LYS A 81 2.41 6.11 -40.52
CA LYS A 81 1.57 5.00 -40.02
C LYS A 81 2.33 4.07 -39.07
N SER A 82 3.59 3.72 -39.40
CA SER A 82 4.42 2.88 -38.53
C SER A 82 4.83 3.61 -37.25
N ARG A 83 5.13 4.91 -37.32
CA ARG A 83 5.43 5.74 -36.13
C ARG A 83 4.20 5.95 -35.25
N SER A 84 3.02 6.18 -35.84
CA SER A 84 1.76 6.28 -35.09
C SER A 84 1.37 4.94 -34.47
N ALA A 85 1.54 3.83 -35.19
CA ALA A 85 1.29 2.49 -34.67
C ALA A 85 2.28 2.11 -33.55
N ALA A 86 3.55 2.49 -33.67
CA ALA A 86 4.56 2.31 -32.63
C ALA A 86 4.22 3.12 -31.37
N TYR A 87 3.84 4.39 -31.51
CA TYR A 87 3.42 5.24 -30.40
C TYR A 87 2.16 4.70 -29.69
N VAL A 88 1.16 4.25 -30.45
CA VAL A 88 -0.06 3.64 -29.89
C VAL A 88 0.27 2.34 -29.15
N ARG A 89 1.14 1.49 -29.72
CA ARG A 89 1.59 0.24 -29.08
C ARG A 89 2.40 0.50 -27.81
N GLU A 90 3.29 1.49 -27.82
CA GLU A 90 4.06 1.86 -26.64
C GLU A 90 3.14 2.42 -25.54
N LYS A 91 2.20 3.30 -25.91
CA LYS A 91 1.21 3.85 -24.98
C LYS A 91 0.28 2.77 -24.42
N SER A 92 -0.15 1.80 -25.23
CA SER A 92 -0.95 0.68 -24.73
C SER A 92 -0.14 -0.21 -23.78
N ALA A 93 1.13 -0.50 -24.11
CA ALA A 93 2.01 -1.28 -23.23
C ALA A 93 2.26 -0.57 -21.89
N GLN A 94 2.47 0.75 -21.89
CA GLN A 94 2.57 1.54 -20.67
C GLN A 94 1.27 1.49 -19.87
N MET A 95 0.12 1.69 -20.52
CA MET A 95 -1.18 1.62 -19.84
C MET A 95 -1.44 0.23 -19.24
N ASP A 96 -1.09 -0.84 -19.94
CA ASP A 96 -1.27 -2.21 -19.46
C ASP A 96 -0.31 -2.55 -18.32
N PHE A 97 0.92 -2.01 -18.33
CA PHE A 97 1.82 -2.09 -17.18
C PHE A 97 1.21 -1.42 -15.93
N LEU A 98 0.67 -0.20 -16.05
CA LEU A 98 0.01 0.49 -14.94
C LEU A 98 -1.21 -0.28 -14.43
N LYS A 99 -2.03 -0.84 -15.33
CA LYS A 99 -3.17 -1.69 -14.96
C LYS A 99 -2.71 -2.93 -14.18
N ASN A 100 -1.69 -3.63 -14.68
CA ASN A 100 -1.15 -4.83 -14.04
C ASN A 100 -0.56 -4.50 -12.65
N GLN A 101 0.14 -3.38 -12.52
CA GLN A 101 0.64 -2.91 -11.24
C GLN A 101 -0.50 -2.62 -10.26
N LYS A 102 -1.57 -1.97 -10.70
CA LYS A 102 -2.76 -1.72 -9.87
C LYS A 102 -3.42 -3.02 -9.44
N MET A 103 -3.68 -3.94 -10.39
CA MET A 103 -4.29 -5.24 -10.11
C MET A 103 -3.45 -6.04 -9.10
N SER A 104 -2.13 -6.08 -9.30
CA SER A 104 -1.20 -6.72 -8.36
C SER A 104 -1.29 -6.12 -6.96
N ASN A 105 -1.28 -4.79 -6.83
CA ASN A 105 -1.44 -4.11 -5.54
C ASN A 105 -2.80 -4.42 -4.89
N ASP A 106 -3.87 -4.51 -5.68
CA ASP A 106 -5.20 -4.82 -5.16
C ASP A 106 -5.28 -6.26 -4.64
N TYR A 107 -4.60 -7.23 -5.28
CA TYR A 107 -4.46 -8.59 -4.75
C TYR A 107 -3.64 -8.63 -3.45
N LEU A 108 -2.54 -7.88 -3.37
CA LEU A 108 -1.73 -7.81 -2.15
C LEU A 108 -2.51 -7.24 -0.96
N LYS A 109 -3.37 -6.22 -1.18
CA LYS A 109 -4.25 -5.67 -0.15
C LYS A 109 -5.33 -6.64 0.31
N GLN A 110 -5.72 -7.57 -0.55
CA GLN A 110 -6.70 -8.60 -0.20
C GLN A 110 -6.11 -9.66 0.72
N MET A 111 -4.78 -9.87 0.70
CA MET A 111 -4.07 -10.79 1.58
C MET A 111 -3.94 -10.22 3.00
N PRO A 112 -4.67 -10.75 4.01
CA PRO A 112 -4.67 -10.19 5.36
C PRO A 112 -3.52 -10.72 6.23
N ARG A 113 -2.98 -11.91 5.89
CA ARG A 113 -1.85 -12.53 6.58
C ARG A 113 -0.54 -12.06 5.95
N ARG A 114 0.42 -11.66 6.80
CA ARG A 114 1.82 -11.44 6.42
C ARG A 114 2.57 -12.72 6.71
N TRP A 115 3.18 -13.31 5.69
CA TRP A 115 3.96 -14.54 5.81
C TRP A 115 5.40 -14.19 6.16
N GLU A 116 5.92 -14.83 7.20
CA GLU A 116 7.31 -14.71 7.60
C GLU A 116 8.10 -15.94 7.14
N ALA A 117 9.41 -15.79 6.97
CA ALA A 117 10.26 -16.91 6.62
C ALA A 117 10.26 -17.95 7.77
N GLY A 118 10.01 -19.22 7.44
CA GLY A 118 9.90 -20.30 8.42
C GLY A 118 8.46 -20.64 8.85
N ASP A 119 7.46 -19.82 8.46
CA ASP A 119 6.06 -20.19 8.64
C ASP A 119 5.71 -21.41 7.78
N VAL A 120 5.21 -22.47 8.42
CA VAL A 120 4.64 -23.62 7.72
C VAL A 120 3.22 -23.29 7.30
N TYR A 121 2.88 -23.62 6.05
CA TYR A 121 1.54 -23.44 5.50
C TYR A 121 0.96 -24.77 5.04
N SER A 122 -0.36 -24.86 5.12
CA SER A 122 -1.19 -25.89 4.51
C SER A 122 -2.02 -25.30 3.37
N PRO A 123 -2.53 -26.10 2.42
CA PRO A 123 -3.45 -25.61 1.41
C PRO A 123 -4.69 -24.91 2.00
N HIS A 124 -5.10 -25.28 3.21
CA HIS A 124 -6.23 -24.68 3.91
C HIS A 124 -5.96 -23.23 4.35
N ASP A 125 -4.71 -22.85 4.63
CA ASP A 125 -4.35 -21.50 5.06
C ASP A 125 -4.57 -20.42 3.99
N LEU A 126 -4.68 -20.83 2.73
CA LEU A 126 -4.97 -19.96 1.59
C LEU A 126 -6.48 -19.86 1.30
N SER A 127 -7.31 -20.56 2.07
CA SER A 127 -8.76 -20.52 1.93
C SER A 127 -9.32 -19.16 2.34
N PRO A 128 -10.40 -18.67 1.69
CA PRO A 128 -11.08 -17.44 2.09
C PRO A 128 -11.54 -17.44 3.56
N VAL A 129 -11.88 -18.63 4.10
CA VAL A 129 -12.31 -18.80 5.49
C VAL A 129 -11.18 -18.47 6.46
N GLU A 130 -9.98 -19.02 6.21
CA GLU A 130 -8.80 -18.72 7.02
C GLU A 130 -8.37 -17.26 6.86
N MET A 131 -8.34 -16.74 5.64
CA MET A 131 -8.04 -15.33 5.38
C MET A 131 -8.94 -14.40 6.21
N GLN A 132 -10.24 -14.72 6.34
CA GLN A 132 -11.15 -13.91 7.15
C GLN A 132 -10.84 -13.95 8.64
N LYS A 133 -10.29 -15.05 9.17
CA LYS A 133 -9.82 -15.13 10.57
C LYS A 133 -8.63 -14.20 10.78
N TRP A 134 -7.66 -14.21 9.87
CA TRP A 134 -6.50 -13.32 9.91
C TRP A 134 -6.85 -11.84 9.77
N ARG A 135 -7.97 -11.52 9.10
CA ARG A 135 -8.49 -10.15 9.00
C ARG A 135 -8.95 -9.59 10.35
N LYS A 136 -9.36 -10.45 11.29
CA LYS A 136 -9.68 -10.07 12.66
C LYS A 136 -8.39 -9.90 13.45
N ARG A 137 -7.87 -8.68 13.49
CA ARG A 137 -6.71 -8.35 14.34
C ARG A 137 -7.06 -8.58 15.81
N SER A 138 -6.54 -9.67 16.38
CA SER A 138 -6.48 -9.84 17.83
C SER A 138 -5.48 -8.83 18.38
N VAL A 139 -5.98 -7.79 19.05
CA VAL A 139 -5.11 -6.80 19.67
C VAL A 139 -4.44 -7.48 20.86
N ARG A 140 -3.10 -7.48 20.89
CA ARG A 140 -2.33 -8.01 22.02
C ARG A 140 -2.69 -7.19 23.27
N ASN A 141 -3.30 -7.83 24.26
CA ASN A 141 -3.62 -7.21 25.55
C ASN A 141 -2.41 -7.20 26.50
N ASN A 142 -1.21 -6.96 25.97
CA ASN A 142 -0.02 -6.85 26.80
C ASN A 142 0.13 -5.41 27.27
N ASP A 143 0.23 -5.21 28.58
CA ASP A 143 0.42 -3.88 29.16
C ASP A 143 1.86 -3.42 28.92
N VAL A 144 2.03 -2.37 28.11
CA VAL A 144 3.34 -1.83 27.74
C VAL A 144 4.12 -1.33 28.96
N VAL A 145 3.44 -0.80 29.98
CA VAL A 145 4.08 -0.28 31.20
C VAL A 145 4.70 -1.43 32.01
N ASP A 146 3.97 -2.54 32.14
CA ASP A 146 4.47 -3.73 32.84
C ASP A 146 5.54 -4.44 32.01
N ALA A 147 5.35 -4.56 30.68
CA ALA A 147 6.31 -5.20 29.78
C ALA A 147 7.67 -4.49 29.74
N LEU A 148 7.67 -3.15 29.84
CA LEU A 148 8.89 -2.34 29.90
C LEU A 148 9.40 -2.12 31.34
N GLY A 149 8.64 -2.50 32.37
CA GLY A 149 9.03 -2.33 33.77
C GLY A 149 9.18 -0.87 34.22
N ILE A 150 8.53 0.07 33.54
CA ILE A 150 8.69 1.51 33.78
C ILE A 150 7.71 2.02 34.85
N LYS A 151 8.13 3.03 35.60
CA LYS A 151 7.26 3.75 36.55
C LYS A 151 6.74 5.04 35.91
N PRO A 152 5.45 5.15 35.54
CA PRO A 152 4.95 6.32 34.82
C PRO A 152 5.16 7.63 35.59
N LEU A 153 5.00 7.62 36.91
CA LEU A 153 5.11 8.84 37.74
C LEU A 153 6.50 9.49 37.69
N ASP A 154 7.54 8.70 37.43
CA ASP A 154 8.94 9.16 37.38
C ASP A 154 9.30 9.63 35.96
N MET A 155 8.59 9.15 34.94
CA MET A 155 8.80 9.46 33.52
C MET A 155 8.10 10.75 33.06
N TYR A 156 7.69 11.61 34.00
CA TYR A 156 6.95 12.83 33.73
C TYR A 156 7.69 13.86 32.84
N LYS A 157 9.03 13.72 32.72
CA LYS A 157 9.88 14.56 31.87
C LYS A 157 9.94 14.09 30.41
N ASN A 158 9.48 12.87 30.13
CA ASN A 158 9.52 12.30 28.78
C ASN A 158 8.23 12.66 28.02
N PHE A 159 8.31 13.69 27.17
CA PHE A 159 7.16 14.17 26.40
C PHE A 159 6.66 13.17 25.36
N SER A 160 7.56 12.39 24.75
CA SER A 160 7.18 11.36 23.77
C SER A 160 6.36 10.26 24.41
N LEU A 161 6.68 9.89 25.65
CA LEU A 161 5.90 8.92 26.41
C LEU A 161 4.51 9.45 26.77
N ILE A 162 4.42 10.73 27.13
CA ILE A 162 3.14 11.39 27.44
C ILE A 162 2.26 11.44 26.18
N GLU A 163 2.83 11.84 25.04
CA GLU A 163 2.11 11.97 23.78
C GLU A 163 1.41 10.66 23.41
N HIS A 164 2.10 9.52 23.56
CA HIS A 164 1.53 8.19 23.27
C HIS A 164 0.23 7.89 24.04
N PHE A 165 0.07 8.44 25.25
CA PHE A 165 -1.11 8.23 26.08
C PHE A 165 -2.11 9.40 26.05
N THR A 166 -1.87 10.41 25.21
CA THR A 166 -2.78 11.52 25.00
C THR A 166 -3.30 11.57 23.57
N THR A 167 -4.46 12.19 23.37
CA THR A 167 -4.99 12.53 22.05
C THR A 167 -4.21 13.73 21.49
N SER A 168 -4.29 13.96 20.19
CA SER A 168 -3.78 15.20 19.56
C SER A 168 -4.30 16.49 20.23
N SER A 169 -5.45 16.44 20.90
CA SER A 169 -6.05 17.54 21.68
C SER A 169 -5.58 17.64 23.13
N GLY A 170 -4.60 16.83 23.56
CA GLY A 170 -4.08 16.82 24.93
C GLY A 170 -4.94 16.07 25.97
N MET A 171 -6.06 15.47 25.55
CA MET A 171 -6.90 14.63 26.42
C MET A 171 -6.25 13.29 26.73
N ILE A 172 -6.49 12.72 27.91
CA ILE A 172 -5.98 11.38 28.28
C ILE A 172 -6.77 10.30 27.54
N ASN A 173 -6.07 9.40 26.85
CA ASN A 173 -6.68 8.30 26.12
C ASN A 173 -7.40 7.32 27.07
N HIS A 174 -8.58 6.83 26.67
CA HIS A 174 -9.35 5.84 27.43
C HIS A 174 -8.62 4.48 27.47
N SER A 175 -8.87 3.65 28.50
CA SER A 175 -8.24 2.33 28.67
C SER A 175 -8.47 1.38 27.49
N ASN A 176 -9.59 1.53 26.78
CA ASN A 176 -9.87 0.77 25.55
C ASN A 176 -8.90 1.08 24.41
N LEU A 177 -8.34 2.30 24.39
CA LEU A 177 -7.36 2.71 23.39
C LEU A 177 -5.94 2.37 23.86
N THR A 178 -5.60 2.68 25.11
CA THR A 178 -4.25 2.45 25.67
C THR A 178 -3.97 0.99 25.97
N ARG A 179 -5.00 0.17 26.20
CA ARG A 179 -4.92 -1.25 26.56
C ARG A 179 -4.07 -1.55 27.80
N LEU A 180 -3.93 -0.57 28.68
CA LEU A 180 -3.25 -0.72 29.96
C LEU A 180 -4.16 -1.38 31.00
N ARG A 181 -3.56 -2.03 31.99
CA ARG A 181 -4.30 -2.50 33.17
C ARG A 181 -4.86 -1.29 33.93
N PRO A 182 -6.03 -1.41 34.60
CA PRO A 182 -6.64 -0.28 35.29
C PRO A 182 -5.72 0.42 36.31
N VAL A 183 -4.83 -0.34 36.96
CA VAL A 183 -3.85 0.21 37.91
C VAL A 183 -2.84 1.10 37.20
N ASN A 184 -2.28 0.64 36.08
CA ASN A 184 -1.28 1.39 35.31
C ASN A 184 -1.92 2.55 34.55
N GLN A 185 -3.13 2.38 34.04
CA GLN A 185 -3.92 3.47 33.46
C GLN A 185 -4.08 4.64 34.46
N ARG A 186 -4.34 4.35 35.75
CA ARG A 186 -4.40 5.40 36.78
C ARG A 186 -3.05 6.07 37.01
N LYS A 187 -1.95 5.32 37.02
CA LYS A 187 -0.59 5.87 37.17
C LYS A 187 -0.21 6.77 36.00
N VAL A 188 -0.48 6.33 34.77
CA VAL A 188 -0.28 7.12 33.54
C VAL A 188 -1.15 8.37 33.56
N ALA A 189 -2.45 8.25 33.86
CA ALA A 189 -3.32 9.41 33.96
C ALA A 189 -2.86 10.41 35.05
N LYS A 190 -2.32 9.91 36.18
CA LYS A 190 -1.75 10.74 37.23
C LYS A 190 -0.46 11.44 36.77
N MET A 191 0.40 10.77 36.01
CA MET A 191 1.57 11.38 35.37
C MET A 191 1.14 12.51 34.43
N VAL A 192 0.21 12.27 33.49
CA VAL A 192 -0.24 13.30 32.53
C VAL A 192 -0.81 14.53 33.25
N ARG A 193 -1.73 14.32 34.20
CA ARG A 193 -2.31 15.43 35.00
C ARG A 193 -1.26 16.21 35.78
N ARG A 194 -0.23 15.53 36.30
CA ARG A 194 0.88 16.18 37.01
C ARG A 194 1.64 17.10 36.06
N VAL A 195 2.01 16.63 34.87
CA VAL A 195 2.82 17.42 33.92
C VAL A 195 2.04 18.62 33.37
N GLN A 196 0.74 18.43 33.09
CA GLN A 196 -0.16 19.52 32.72
C GLN A 196 -0.32 20.53 33.87
N GLY A 197 -0.50 20.05 35.11
CA GLY A 197 -0.61 20.92 36.29
C GLY A 197 0.68 21.67 36.64
N MET A 198 1.85 21.12 36.29
CA MET A 198 3.15 21.81 36.43
C MET A 198 3.43 22.80 35.29
N GLY A 199 2.59 22.82 34.24
CA GLY A 199 2.77 23.73 33.10
C GLY A 199 3.90 23.33 32.14
N ILE A 200 4.43 22.11 32.23
CA ILE A 200 5.53 21.64 31.36
C ILE A 200 4.98 21.05 30.05
N TYR A 201 3.76 20.49 30.06
CA TYR A 201 3.12 19.90 28.88
C TYR A 201 1.78 20.57 28.60
N PRO A 202 1.45 20.90 27.33
CA PRO A 202 0.21 21.59 27.04
C PRO A 202 -1.05 20.77 27.31
N SER A 203 -2.15 21.45 27.64
CA SER A 203 -3.44 20.80 27.92
C SER A 203 -4.29 20.57 26.66
N VAL A 204 -4.14 21.44 25.65
CA VAL A 204 -5.06 21.51 24.49
C VAL A 204 -4.50 20.93 23.19
N HIS A 205 -3.20 20.63 23.15
CA HIS A 205 -2.49 20.14 21.98
C HIS A 205 -1.27 19.32 22.39
N ALA A 206 -0.68 18.58 21.45
CA ALA A 206 0.59 17.90 21.68
C ALA A 206 1.73 18.90 21.95
N HIS A 207 2.82 18.41 22.53
CA HIS A 207 3.99 19.24 22.81
C HIS A 207 4.56 19.85 21.52
N PRO A 208 4.90 21.16 21.48
CA PRO A 208 5.26 21.86 20.25
C PRO A 208 6.45 21.26 19.52
N GLU A 209 7.47 20.77 20.25
CA GLU A 209 8.63 20.09 19.64
C GLU A 209 8.24 18.82 18.87
N MET A 210 7.13 18.18 19.22
CA MET A 210 6.65 16.97 18.53
C MET A 210 5.84 17.31 17.28
N LEU A 211 5.17 18.46 17.30
CA LEU A 211 4.45 18.99 16.15
C LEU A 211 5.40 19.64 15.14
N ARG A 212 6.62 20.02 15.57
CA ARG A 212 7.61 20.69 14.73
C ARG A 212 7.85 19.95 13.42
N ASP A 213 8.05 18.63 13.48
CA ASP A 213 8.29 17.78 12.30
C ASP A 213 7.10 17.72 11.33
N GLN A 214 5.88 17.95 11.82
CA GLN A 214 4.67 17.92 11.00
C GLN A 214 4.45 19.24 10.23
N PHE A 215 4.80 20.37 10.86
CA PHE A 215 4.58 21.70 10.30
C PHE A 215 5.79 22.23 9.53
N PHE A 216 6.98 22.06 10.09
CA PHE A 216 8.22 22.46 9.47
C PHE A 216 8.83 21.21 8.87
N GLY A 217 8.59 21.02 7.56
CA GLY A 217 9.22 19.94 6.81
C GLY A 217 10.71 19.88 7.17
N ARG A 218 11.19 18.67 7.48
CA ARG A 218 12.55 18.41 7.95
C ARG A 218 13.56 19.06 7.00
N GLN A 219 14.03 20.27 7.33
CA GLN A 219 15.11 20.93 6.62
C GLN A 219 16.40 20.26 7.07
N ASN A 220 16.69 19.13 6.43
CA ASN A 220 18.01 18.52 6.42
C ASN A 220 18.69 18.86 5.11
#